data_AF-A0A352RXT4-F1
#
_entry.id   AF-A0A352RXT4-F1
#
_cell.length_a   1.000
_cell.length_b   1.000
_cell.length_c   1.000
_cell.angle_alpha   90.00
_cell.angle_beta   90.00
_cell.angle_gamma   90.00
#
_symmetry.space_group_name_H-M   'P 1'
#
loop_
_entity.id
_entity.type
_entity.pdbx_description
1 polymer ?
#
loop_
_entity_poly.entity_id
_entity_poly.type
_entity_poly.pdbx_seq_one_letter_code
_entity_poly.pdbx_strand_id
1 'polypeptide(L)'
;MILYEYPFNERIRTLLRLEDLFDRLDYFLGQEHPLQHHVAITTIFEIIDVAGRADLKTDLIKELERQRQALAPLRSNPQIDQDALVAVITEIEQGIAALSQTVGKAGQLLADNEWLTSIRSRAIIPGGTCEFDLPAYYAWQHRDADDRR
;
A
#
# COMPACT_ATOMS: atom_id res chain seq x y z
N MET A 1 -4.23 -23.27 13.92
CA MET A 1 -3.83 -22.33 14.98
C MET A 1 -4.18 -20.94 14.48
N ILE A 2 -4.73 -20.06 15.34
CA ILE A 2 -5.04 -18.67 14.97
C ILE A 2 -3.98 -17.78 15.64
N LEU A 3 -3.33 -16.90 14.87
CA LEU A 3 -2.33 -15.95 15.34
C LEU A 3 -3.00 -14.58 15.56
N TYR A 4 -2.65 -13.92 16.67
CA TYR A 4 -3.10 -12.56 16.98
C TYR A 4 -1.88 -11.68 17.17
N GLU A 5 -1.80 -10.59 16.40
CA GLU A 5 -0.75 -9.59 16.53
C GLU A 5 -1.28 -8.34 17.23
N TYR A 6 -0.45 -7.72 18.06
CA TYR A 6 -0.80 -6.50 18.80
C TYR A 6 0.27 -5.42 18.62
N PRO A 7 -0.05 -4.27 18.01
CA PRO A 7 0.93 -3.20 17.80
C PRO A 7 1.23 -2.44 19.10
N PHE A 8 2.50 -2.49 19.54
CA PHE A 8 2.96 -1.78 20.74
C PHE A 8 3.17 -0.27 20.56
N ASN A 9 3.08 0.26 19.33
CA ASN A 9 3.16 1.70 19.05
C ASN A 9 2.39 2.06 17.77
N GLU A 10 2.13 3.36 17.57
CA GLU A 10 1.35 3.86 16.41
C GLU A 10 2.03 3.58 15.08
N ARG A 11 3.36 3.55 15.05
CA ARG A 11 4.13 3.23 13.84
C ARG A 11 3.84 1.79 13.39
N ILE A 12 3.98 0.79 14.27
CA ILE A 12 3.64 -0.60 13.95
C ILE A 12 2.15 -0.75 13.63
N ARG A 13 1.27 -0.03 14.33
CA ARG A 13 -0.17 -0.04 14.01
C ARG A 13 -0.46 0.45 12.60
N THR A 14 0.21 1.53 12.16
CA THR A 14 0.09 2.07 10.81
C THR A 14 0.61 1.07 9.78
N LEU A 15 1.75 0.43 10.04
CA LEU A 15 2.32 -0.58 9.13
C LEU A 15 1.42 -1.81 8.97
N LEU A 16 0.92 -2.38 10.07
CA LEU A 16 -0.02 -3.51 10.03
C LEU A 16 -1.33 -3.16 9.31
N ARG A 17 -1.83 -1.92 9.46
CA ARG A 17 -2.99 -1.45 8.68
C ARG A 17 -2.68 -1.39 7.20
N LEU A 18 -1.51 -0.87 6.82
CA LEU A 18 -1.13 -0.79 5.42
C LEU A 18 -0.94 -2.18 4.81
N GLU A 19 -0.32 -3.12 5.53
CA GLU A 19 -0.19 -4.52 5.12
C GLU A 19 -1.56 -5.15 4.81
N ASP A 20 -2.50 -5.09 5.74
CA ASP A 20 -3.87 -5.63 5.53
C ASP A 20 -4.58 -4.96 4.35
N LEU A 21 -4.40 -3.65 4.17
CA LEU A 21 -4.96 -2.92 3.03
C LEU A 21 -4.32 -3.31 1.70
N PHE A 22 -2.99 -3.54 1.65
CA PHE A 22 -2.30 -3.99 0.45
C PHE A 22 -2.70 -5.43 0.09
N ASP A 23 -2.76 -6.35 1.06
CA ASP A 23 -3.23 -7.72 0.85
C ASP A 23 -4.66 -7.74 0.30
N ARG A 24 -5.54 -6.89 0.86
CA ARG A 24 -6.91 -6.73 0.39
C ARG A 24 -6.96 -6.18 -1.03
N LEU A 25 -6.14 -5.17 -1.34
CA LEU A 25 -6.04 -4.59 -2.69
C LEU A 25 -5.62 -5.66 -3.70
N ASP A 26 -4.53 -6.37 -3.43
CA ASP A 26 -3.99 -7.40 -4.32
C ASP A 26 -5.01 -8.52 -4.57
N TYR A 27 -5.69 -8.97 -3.51
CA TYR A 27 -6.75 -9.97 -3.64
C TYR A 27 -7.88 -9.49 -4.55
N PHE A 28 -8.41 -8.28 -4.34
CA PHE A 28 -9.56 -7.77 -5.10
C PHE A 28 -9.21 -7.30 -6.51
N LEU A 29 -7.97 -6.89 -6.75
CA LEU A 29 -7.45 -6.55 -8.08
C LEU A 29 -7.36 -7.79 -8.99
N GLY A 30 -7.03 -8.95 -8.41
CA GLY A 30 -6.98 -10.22 -9.14
C GLY A 30 -8.34 -10.81 -9.51
N GLN A 31 -9.45 -10.23 -9.04
CA GLN A 31 -10.78 -10.75 -9.31
C GLN A 31 -11.31 -10.32 -10.68
N GLU A 32 -12.56 -10.66 -10.99
CA GLU A 32 -13.18 -10.31 -12.27
C GLU A 32 -14.43 -9.46 -12.12
N HIS A 33 -15.19 -9.61 -11.03
CA HIS A 33 -16.48 -8.93 -10.93
C HIS A 33 -16.30 -7.42 -10.69
N PRO A 34 -17.10 -6.54 -11.32
CA PRO A 34 -16.97 -5.09 -11.13
C PRO A 34 -17.12 -4.63 -9.68
N LEU A 35 -17.99 -5.30 -8.90
CA LEU A 35 -18.11 -5.04 -7.45
C LEU A 35 -16.84 -5.40 -6.66
N GLN A 36 -16.05 -6.38 -7.11
CA GLN A 36 -14.78 -6.72 -6.48
C GLN A 36 -13.74 -5.63 -6.79
N HIS A 37 -13.68 -5.14 -8.03
CA HIS A 37 -12.81 -4.01 -8.37
C HIS A 37 -13.27 -2.68 -7.72
N HIS A 38 -14.56 -2.54 -7.39
CA HIS A 38 -15.02 -1.44 -6.54
C HIS A 38 -14.33 -1.48 -5.18
N VAL A 39 -14.24 -2.65 -4.54
CA VAL A 39 -13.50 -2.81 -3.28
C VAL A 39 -12.01 -2.51 -3.46
N ALA A 40 -11.39 -2.90 -4.58
CA ALA A 40 -10.01 -2.54 -4.88
C ALA A 40 -9.82 -1.01 -4.92
N ILE A 41 -10.67 -0.28 -5.66
CA ILE A 41 -10.61 1.19 -5.75
C ILE A 41 -10.81 1.85 -4.39
N THR A 42 -11.79 1.44 -3.60
CA THR A 42 -12.01 2.03 -2.27
C THR A 42 -10.86 1.71 -1.31
N THR A 43 -10.24 0.54 -1.46
CA THR A 43 -9.03 0.16 -0.70
C THR A 43 -7.84 1.05 -1.05
N ILE A 44 -7.65 1.43 -2.30
CA ILE A 44 -6.62 2.42 -2.69
C ILE A 44 -6.86 3.76 -1.97
N PHE A 45 -8.11 4.21 -1.85
CA PHE A 45 -8.42 5.44 -1.10
C PHE A 45 -8.07 5.32 0.38
N GLU A 46 -8.39 4.18 1.01
CA GLU A 46 -8.02 3.91 2.41
C GLU A 46 -6.50 3.87 2.61
N ILE A 47 -5.74 3.25 1.70
CA ILE A 47 -4.26 3.25 1.74
C ILE A 47 -3.72 4.68 1.75
N ILE A 48 -4.25 5.55 0.89
CA ILE A 48 -3.82 6.95 0.81
C ILE A 48 -4.23 7.73 2.05
N ASP A 49 -5.40 7.48 2.62
CA ASP A 49 -5.84 8.10 3.87
C ASP A 49 -4.95 7.73 5.04
N VAL A 50 -4.45 6.48 5.09
CA VAL A 50 -3.49 6.05 6.11
C VAL A 50 -2.11 6.63 5.83
N ALA A 51 -1.61 6.51 4.60
CA ALA A 51 -0.27 6.96 4.21
C ALA A 51 -0.10 8.48 4.25
N GLY A 52 -1.17 9.25 4.03
CA GLY A 52 -1.14 10.72 4.03
C GLY A 52 -1.15 11.38 5.41
N ARG A 53 -1.47 10.63 6.49
CA ARG A 53 -1.59 11.17 7.86
C ARG A 53 -0.26 11.25 8.62
N ALA A 54 0.71 10.43 8.24
CA ALA A 54 2.02 10.36 8.88
C ALA A 54 3.12 10.66 7.87
N ASP A 55 4.32 11.02 8.35
CA ASP A 55 5.51 11.07 7.50
C ASP A 55 6.03 9.65 7.24
N LEU A 56 5.21 8.86 6.53
CA LEU A 56 5.42 7.43 6.31
C LEU A 56 6.74 7.15 5.60
N LYS A 57 7.13 7.99 4.63
CA LYS A 57 8.41 7.87 3.93
C LYS A 57 9.58 7.92 4.91
N THR A 58 9.62 8.93 5.76
CA THR A 58 10.69 9.09 6.75
C THR A 58 10.68 7.94 7.76
N ASP A 59 9.50 7.52 8.22
CA ASP A 59 9.37 6.43 9.19
C ASP A 59 9.82 5.07 8.62
N LEU A 60 9.49 4.78 7.37
CA LEU A 60 9.95 3.58 6.66
C LEU A 60 11.45 3.59 6.45
N ILE A 61 12.03 4.70 5.99
CA ILE A 61 13.49 4.83 5.81
C ILE A 61 14.21 4.58 7.14
N LYS A 62 13.74 5.18 8.24
CA LYS A 62 14.33 4.98 9.57
C LYS A 62 14.23 3.52 10.03
N GLU A 63 13.10 2.86 9.78
CA GLU A 63 12.93 1.46 10.16
C GLU A 63 13.79 0.52 9.33
N LEU A 64 13.87 0.72 8.02
CA LEU A 64 14.76 -0.03 7.13
C LEU A 64 16.24 0.13 7.55
N GLU A 65 16.67 1.35 7.87
CA GLU A 65 18.03 1.61 8.34
C GLU A 65 18.30 0.93 9.69
N ARG A 66 17.32 0.92 10.61
CA ARG A 66 17.41 0.18 11.88
C ARG A 66 17.60 -1.32 11.65
N GLN A 67 16.86 -1.91 10.72
CA GLN A 67 16.99 -3.34 10.36
C GLN A 67 18.35 -3.63 9.73
N ARG A 68 18.80 -2.77 8.80
CA ARG A 68 20.13 -2.87 8.18
C ARG A 68 21.25 -2.89 9.22
N GLN A 69 21.20 -1.97 10.19
CA GLN A 69 22.18 -1.87 11.28
C GLN A 69 22.13 -3.09 12.22
N ALA A 70 20.94 -3.65 12.46
CA ALA A 70 20.80 -4.85 13.28
C ALA A 70 21.37 -6.11 12.57
N LEU A 71 21.25 -6.18 11.24
CA LEU A 71 21.75 -7.30 10.44
C LEU A 71 23.24 -7.21 10.11
N ALA A 72 23.81 -6.00 9.99
CA ALA A 72 25.21 -5.81 9.59
C ALA A 72 26.25 -6.57 10.45
N PRO A 73 26.13 -6.66 11.79
CA PRO A 73 27.07 -7.43 12.62
C PRO A 73 27.06 -8.94 12.33
N LEU A 74 26.00 -9.48 11.73
CA LEU A 74 25.86 -10.91 11.45
C LEU A 74 26.82 -11.41 10.36
N ARG A 75 27.44 -10.50 9.60
CA ARG A 75 28.43 -10.84 8.55
C ARG A 75 29.68 -11.54 9.09
N SER A 76 30.01 -11.33 10.36
CA SER A 76 31.16 -11.99 11.00
C SER A 76 30.83 -13.36 11.58
N ASN A 77 29.56 -13.79 11.54
CA ASN A 77 29.13 -15.05 12.10
C ASN A 77 29.20 -16.19 11.06
N PRO A 78 30.13 -17.16 11.21
CA PRO A 78 30.30 -18.25 10.25
C PRO A 78 29.14 -19.27 10.25
N GLN A 79 28.19 -19.19 11.21
CA GLN A 79 27.02 -20.06 11.29
C GLN A 79 25.81 -19.54 10.50
N ILE A 80 25.93 -18.37 9.87
CA ILE A 80 24.86 -17.73 9.13
C ILE A 80 25.07 -17.92 7.64
N ASP A 81 23.97 -18.15 6.92
CA ASP A 81 23.94 -18.11 5.46
C ASP A 81 24.28 -16.69 4.98
N GLN A 82 25.48 -16.54 4.44
CA GLN A 82 26.01 -15.26 4.01
C GLN A 82 25.31 -14.74 2.77
N ASP A 83 24.88 -15.62 1.87
CA ASP A 83 24.22 -15.22 0.62
C ASP A 83 22.84 -14.66 0.92
N ALA A 84 22.09 -15.31 1.82
CA ALA A 84 20.80 -14.80 2.29
C ALA A 84 20.94 -13.45 3.04
N LEU A 85 21.96 -13.31 3.89
CA LEU A 85 22.22 -12.06 4.61
C LEU A 85 22.56 -10.91 3.65
N VAL A 86 23.41 -11.17 2.64
CA VAL A 86 23.76 -10.18 1.63
C VAL A 86 22.53 -9.77 0.82
N ALA A 87 21.72 -10.73 0.37
CA ALA A 87 20.50 -10.47 -0.37
C ALA A 87 19.53 -9.55 0.39
N VAL A 88 19.21 -9.88 1.65
CA VAL A 88 18.30 -9.08 2.47
C VAL A 88 18.85 -7.67 2.74
N ILE A 89 20.14 -7.53 3.03
CA ILE A 89 20.75 -6.20 3.21
C ILE A 89 20.67 -5.38 1.92
N THR A 90 20.92 -6.00 0.76
CA THR A 90 20.82 -5.33 -0.54
C THR A 90 19.39 -4.91 -0.85
N GLU A 91 18.38 -5.75 -0.58
CA GLU A 91 16.96 -5.39 -0.73
C GLU A 91 16.58 -4.19 0.15
N ILE A 92 17.05 -4.16 1.40
CA ILE A 92 16.85 -3.03 2.30
C ILE A 92 17.47 -1.74 1.73
N GLU A 93 18.71 -1.81 1.25
CA GLU A 93 19.41 -0.66 0.66
C GLU A 93 18.71 -0.14 -0.61
N GLN A 94 18.23 -1.05 -1.46
CA GLN A 94 17.42 -0.70 -2.64
C GLN A 94 16.10 -0.03 -2.25
N GLY A 95 15.42 -0.57 -1.22
CA GLY A 95 14.19 0.01 -0.69
C GLY A 95 14.39 1.43 -0.14
N ILE A 96 15.45 1.66 0.64
CA ILE A 96 15.83 2.98 1.14
C ILE A 96 16.11 3.96 -0.02
N ALA A 97 16.86 3.52 -1.04
CA ALA A 97 17.18 4.34 -2.20
C ALA A 97 15.92 4.71 -3.00
N ALA A 98 15.04 3.74 -3.27
CA ALA A 98 13.78 3.97 -3.97
C ALA A 98 12.88 4.96 -3.20
N LEU A 99 12.69 4.73 -1.90
CA LEU A 99 11.90 5.64 -1.06
C LEU A 99 12.48 7.06 -1.06
N SER A 100 13.81 7.19 -0.98
CA SER A 100 14.50 8.48 -0.98
C SER A 100 14.28 9.25 -2.29
N GLN A 101 14.29 8.54 -3.42
CA GLN A 101 14.07 9.10 -4.76
C GLN A 101 12.59 9.42 -5.06
N THR A 102 11.64 8.85 -4.33
CA THR A 102 10.22 9.19 -4.48
C THR A 102 9.99 10.69 -4.24
N VAL A 103 9.48 11.37 -5.27
CA VAL A 103 9.12 12.79 -5.23
C VAL A 103 7.65 12.94 -4.88
N GLY A 104 7.33 13.94 -4.05
CA GLY A 104 5.97 14.24 -3.64
C GLY A 104 5.48 13.42 -2.45
N LYS A 105 4.21 13.62 -2.11
CA LYS A 105 3.54 12.93 -0.99
C LYS A 105 2.91 11.63 -1.47
N ALA A 106 2.74 10.68 -0.55
CA ALA A 106 1.94 9.50 -0.82
C ALA A 106 0.54 9.90 -1.33
N GLY A 107 0.11 9.27 -2.43
CA GLY A 107 -1.19 9.54 -3.05
C GLY A 107 -1.27 10.78 -3.95
N GLN A 108 -0.16 11.50 -4.20
CA GLN A 108 -0.16 12.67 -5.10
C GLN A 108 -0.66 12.31 -6.51
N LEU A 109 -0.20 11.19 -7.08
CA LEU A 109 -0.65 10.71 -8.40
C LEU A 109 -2.17 10.46 -8.46
N LEU A 110 -2.78 10.03 -7.35
CA LEU A 110 -4.23 9.86 -7.28
C LEU A 110 -4.94 11.19 -7.16
N ALA A 111 -4.41 12.12 -6.35
CA ALA A 111 -4.96 13.46 -6.22
C ALA A 111 -4.92 14.25 -7.53
N ASP A 112 -3.92 13.99 -8.37
CA ASP A 112 -3.78 14.59 -9.70
C ASP A 112 -4.69 13.92 -10.75
N ASN A 113 -5.31 12.78 -10.42
CA ASN A 113 -6.26 12.10 -11.28
C ASN A 113 -7.70 12.54 -10.97
N GLU A 114 -8.27 13.34 -11.88
CA GLU A 114 -9.62 13.90 -11.72
C GLU A 114 -10.70 12.80 -11.62
N TRP A 115 -10.56 11.73 -12.40
CA TRP A 115 -11.53 10.62 -12.39
C TRP A 115 -11.53 9.89 -11.04
N LEU A 116 -10.36 9.53 -10.51
CA LEU A 116 -10.24 8.90 -9.18
C LEU A 116 -10.71 9.83 -8.07
N THR A 117 -10.38 11.12 -8.16
CA THR A 117 -10.82 12.14 -7.19
C THR A 117 -12.34 12.29 -7.19
N SER A 118 -12.98 12.24 -8.37
CA SER A 118 -14.44 12.29 -8.49
C SER A 118 -15.11 11.10 -7.79
N ILE A 119 -14.60 9.88 -7.97
CA ILE A 119 -15.11 8.66 -7.32
C ILE A 119 -14.92 8.76 -5.80
N ARG A 120 -13.72 9.15 -5.36
CA ARG A 120 -13.40 9.28 -3.93
C ARG A 120 -14.33 10.26 -3.22
N SER A 121 -14.64 11.40 -3.85
CA SER A 121 -15.52 12.42 -3.28
C SER A 121 -16.95 11.91 -3.03
N ARG A 122 -17.38 10.89 -3.79
CA ARG A 122 -18.70 10.27 -3.68
C ARG A 122 -18.71 9.02 -2.82
N ALA A 123 -17.61 8.28 -2.76
CA ALA A 123 -17.47 7.06 -1.97
C ALA A 123 -17.65 7.28 -0.45
N ILE A 124 -17.45 8.49 0.05
CA ILE A 124 -17.72 8.85 1.46
C ILE A 124 -19.21 8.98 1.78
N ILE A 125 -20.08 9.09 0.77
CA ILE A 125 -21.52 9.20 0.93
C ILE A 125 -22.11 7.79 0.86
N PRO A 126 -22.89 7.33 1.85
CA PRO A 126 -23.59 6.06 1.76
C PRO A 126 -24.45 5.99 0.49
N GLY A 127 -24.15 5.03 -0.39
CA GLY A 127 -24.82 4.91 -1.69
C GLY A 127 -24.40 5.95 -2.74
N GLY A 128 -23.35 6.74 -2.52
CA GLY A 128 -22.93 7.80 -3.46
C GLY A 128 -22.23 7.29 -4.73
N THR A 129 -21.94 6.00 -4.82
CA THR A 129 -21.28 5.38 -5.98
C THR A 129 -22.25 4.74 -6.96
N CYS A 130 -23.53 5.15 -6.92
CA CYS A 130 -24.56 4.69 -7.85
C CYS A 130 -24.32 5.19 -9.28
N GLU A 131 -24.90 4.46 -10.24
CA GLU A 131 -24.76 4.73 -11.68
C GLU A 131 -25.20 6.13 -12.10
N PHE A 132 -26.22 6.68 -11.44
CA PHE A 132 -26.75 8.02 -11.73
C PHE A 132 -25.89 9.15 -11.14
N ASP A 133 -25.11 8.88 -10.09
CA ASP A 133 -24.18 9.85 -9.49
C ASP A 133 -22.80 9.83 -10.17
N LEU A 134 -22.38 8.65 -10.66
CA LEU A 134 -21.09 8.43 -11.29
C LEU A 134 -21.22 7.65 -12.62
N PRO A 135 -21.79 8.24 -13.68
CA PRO A 135 -22.02 7.54 -14.94
C PRO A 135 -20.73 7.06 -15.62
N ALA A 136 -19.63 7.83 -15.51
CA ALA A 136 -18.32 7.44 -16.05
C ALA A 136 -17.71 6.25 -15.27
N TYR A 137 -17.94 6.18 -13.96
CA TYR A 137 -17.50 5.05 -13.14
C TYR A 137 -18.30 3.79 -13.46
N TYR A 138 -19.61 3.93 -13.62
CA TYR A 138 -20.48 2.86 -14.06
C TYR A 138 -20.09 2.32 -15.45
N ALA A 139 -19.77 3.20 -16.40
CA ALA A 139 -19.25 2.79 -17.70
C ALA A 139 -17.93 2.02 -17.59
N TRP A 140 -17.02 2.43 -16.71
CA TRP A 140 -15.78 1.70 -16.43
C TRP A 140 -16.06 0.31 -15.84
N GLN A 141 -17.05 0.18 -14.94
CA GLN A 141 -17.47 -1.11 -14.37
C GLN A 141 -17.95 -2.11 -15.44
N HIS A 142 -18.37 -1.66 -16.62
CA HIS A 142 -18.85 -2.51 -17.72
C HIS A 142 -17.78 -2.90 -18.75
N ARG A 143 -16.54 -2.46 -18.57
CA ARG A 143 -15.42 -2.90 -19.43
C ARG A 143 -15.11 -4.40 -19.22
N ASP A 144 -14.17 -4.95 -19.96
CA ASP A 144 -13.65 -6.28 -19.62
C ASP A 144 -12.82 -6.21 -18.34
N ALA A 145 -12.67 -7.35 -17.64
CA ALA A 145 -11.92 -7.39 -16.37
C ALA A 145 -10.47 -6.92 -16.54
N ASP A 146 -9.82 -7.29 -17.66
CA ASP A 146 -8.45 -6.90 -17.97
C ASP A 146 -8.29 -5.38 -18.15
N ASP A 147 -9.29 -4.70 -18.72
CA ASP A 147 -9.28 -3.24 -18.87
C ASP A 147 -9.50 -2.48 -17.55
N ARG A 148 -9.97 -3.19 -16.51
CA ARG A 148 -10.19 -2.63 -15.17
C ARG A 148 -9.06 -2.91 -14.18
N ARG A 149 -8.12 -3.80 -14.51
CA ARG A 149 -6.94 -4.10 -13.68
C ARG A 149 -5.85 -3.07 -13.92
#